data_AF-A0A2M8KE24-F1
#
_entry.id   AF-A0A2M8KE24-F1
#
_cell.length_a   1.000
_cell.length_b   1.000
_cell.length_c   1.000
_cell.angle_alpha   90.00
_cell.angle_beta   90.00
_cell.angle_gamma   90.00
#
_symmetry.space_group_name_H-M   'P 1'
#
loop_
_entity.id
_entity.type
_entity.pdbx_description
1 polymer ?
#
loop_
_entity_poly.entity_id
_entity_poly.type
_entity_poly.pdbx_seq_one_letter_code
_entity_poly.pdbx_strand_id
1 'polypeptide(L)' 'MEHQVLYRKYRPKSFSDLFGQAHVIKTLLNALKYDKVAHAYLFTGPRGTGKTTIARLLAK' A
#
# COMPACT_ATOMS: atom_id res chain seq x y z
N MET A 1 -7.22 -24.17 16.41
CA MET A 1 -7.47 -22.77 15.99
C MET A 1 -6.14 -22.15 15.63
N GLU A 2 -5.96 -21.74 14.38
CA GLU A 2 -4.70 -21.16 13.91
C GLU A 2 -4.47 -19.80 14.59
N HIS A 3 -3.38 -19.67 15.35
CA HIS A 3 -3.07 -18.45 16.08
C HIS A 3 -2.52 -17.40 15.11
N GLN A 4 -3.40 -16.63 14.47
CA GLN A 4 -2.99 -15.61 13.51
C GLN A 4 -2.53 -14.33 14.21
N VAL A 5 -1.29 -13.92 13.98
CA VAL A 5 -0.74 -12.64 14.48
C VAL A 5 -1.54 -11.44 13.96
N LEU A 6 -1.85 -10.48 14.85
CA LEU A 6 -2.74 -9.35 14.56
C LEU A 6 -2.30 -8.52 13.34
N TYR A 7 -1.01 -8.28 13.19
CA TYR A 7 -0.49 -7.48 12.06
C TYR A 7 -0.69 -8.17 10.69
N ARG A 8 -0.87 -9.49 10.65
CA ARG A 8 -1.25 -10.22 9.43
C ARG A 8 -2.75 -10.19 9.23
N LYS A 9 -3.52 -10.37 10.30
CA LYS A 9 -4.99 -10.35 10.29
C LYS A 9 -5.53 -9.01 9.77
N TYR A 10 -4.95 -7.90 10.22
CA TYR A 10 -5.40 -6.54 9.89
C TYR A 10 -4.55 -5.87 8.80
N ARG A 11 -3.75 -6.63 8.03
CA ARG A 11 -2.97 -6.03 6.95
C ARG A 11 -3.93 -5.54 5.86
N PRO A 12 -3.91 -4.24 5.48
CA PRO A 12 -4.80 -3.64 4.48
C PRO A 12 -4.94 -4.48 3.20
N LYS A 13 -6.15 -4.72 2.71
CA LYS A 13 -6.38 -5.54 1.51
C LYS A 13 -6.62 -4.71 0.25
N SER A 14 -6.99 -3.44 0.44
CA SER A 14 -7.24 -2.44 -0.59
C SER A 14 -6.60 -1.10 -0.21
N PHE A 15 -6.57 -0.16 -1.16
CA PHE A 15 -6.06 1.19 -0.90
C PHE A 15 -6.95 1.99 0.07
N SER A 16 -8.24 1.69 0.19
CA SER A 16 -9.15 2.35 1.13
C SER A 16 -8.92 1.93 2.59
N ASP A 17 -8.28 0.78 2.82
CA ASP A 17 -7.96 0.29 4.16
C ASP A 17 -6.67 0.91 4.73
N LEU A 18 -5.95 1.73 3.95
CA LEU A 18 -4.73 2.41 4.37
C LEU A 18 -5.04 3.70 5.13
N PHE A 19 -4.41 3.87 6.29
CA PHE A 19 -4.57 5.07 7.12
C PHE A 19 -3.52 6.16 6.78
N GLY A 20 -3.94 7.42 6.71
CA GLY A 20 -3.05 8.60 6.74
C GLY A 20 -2.24 8.92 5.47
N GLN A 21 -2.38 8.15 4.38
CA GLN A 21 -1.54 8.26 3.17
C GLN A 21 -2.30 8.80 1.94
N ALA A 22 -3.26 9.69 2.13
CA ALA A 22 -4.20 10.12 1.08
C ALA A 22 -3.51 10.65 -0.20
N HIS A 23 -2.46 11.47 -0.05
CA HIS A 23 -1.73 12.02 -1.21
C HIS A 23 -1.00 10.93 -2.00
N VAL A 24 -0.35 9.99 -1.31
CA VAL A 24 0.37 8.89 -1.96
C VAL A 24 -0.61 7.97 -2.68
N ILE A 25 -1.71 7.60 -2.02
CA ILE A 25 -2.76 6.76 -2.59
C ILE A 25 -3.35 7.43 -3.84
N LYS A 26 -3.67 8.71 -3.77
CA LYS A 26 -4.21 9.46 -4.93
C LYS A 26 -3.25 9.43 -6.12
N THR A 27 -1.96 9.67 -5.89
CA THR A 27 -0.94 9.63 -6.97
C THR A 27 -0.85 8.25 -7.61
N LEU A 28 -0.82 7.17 -6.81
CA LEU A 28 -0.75 5.80 -7.33
C LEU A 28 -2.03 5.40 -8.08
N LEU A 29 -3.21 5.73 -7.55
CA LEU A 29 -4.48 5.45 -8.21
C LEU A 29 -4.60 6.21 -9.53
N ASN A 30 -4.13 7.46 -9.59
CA ASN A 30 -4.08 8.22 -10.84
C ASN A 30 -3.11 7.58 -11.84
N ALA A 31 -1.92 7.17 -11.41
CA ALA A 31 -0.95 6.50 -12.29
C ALA A 31 -1.54 5.23 -12.91
N LEU A 32 -2.26 4.42 -12.13
CA LEU A 32 -2.98 3.25 -12.63
C LEU A 32 -4.12 3.63 -13.58
N LYS A 33 -4.96 4.62 -13.21
CA LYS A 33 -6.12 5.05 -14.00
C LYS A 33 -5.75 5.59 -15.39
N TYR A 34 -4.61 6.28 -15.48
CA TYR A 34 -4.16 6.92 -16.71
C TYR A 34 -3.09 6.12 -17.46
N ASP A 35 -2.82 4.88 -17.05
CA ASP A 35 -1.74 4.03 -17.61
C ASP A 35 -0.37 4.73 -17.64
N LYS A 36 -0.07 5.47 -16.56
CA LYS A 36 1.18 6.21 -16.34
C LYS A 36 1.99 5.57 -15.21
N VAL A 37 2.05 4.25 -15.19
CA VAL A 37 2.83 3.51 -14.20
C VAL A 37 4.32 3.73 -14.47
N ALA A 38 5.05 4.18 -13.46
CA ALA A 38 6.49 4.41 -13.58
C ALA A 38 7.24 3.09 -13.65
N HIS A 39 8.42 3.10 -14.28
CA HIS A 39 9.29 1.93 -14.34
C HIS A 39 9.70 1.41 -12.94
N ALA A 40 9.85 2.31 -11.97
CA ALA A 40 10.21 1.97 -10.59
C ALA A 40 9.58 2.93 -9.58
N TYR A 41 9.29 2.42 -8.38
CA TYR A 41 8.81 3.18 -7.23
C TYR A 41 9.70 2.97 -6.01
N LEU A 42 10.11 4.06 -5.34
CA LEU A 42 10.85 4.03 -4.08
C LEU A 42 9.96 4.51 -2.94
N PHE A 43 9.64 3.61 -2.00
CA PHE A 43 8.87 3.94 -0.79
C PHE A 43 9.80 4.10 0.42
N THR A 44 9.83 5.29 1.03
CA THR A 44 10.75 5.62 2.15
C THR A 44 10.00 5.93 3.46
N GLY A 45 10.72 5.92 4.60
CA GLY A 45 10.20 6.31 5.93
C GLY A 45 10.39 5.26 7.05
N PRO A 46 9.98 5.56 8.30
CA PRO A 46 10.20 4.72 9.49
C PRO A 46 9.58 3.31 9.43
N ARG A 47 10.10 2.35 10.19
CA ARG A 47 9.54 0.98 10.22
C ARG A 47 8.05 1.01 10.63
N GLY A 48 7.23 0.17 9.98
CA GLY A 48 5.80 0.06 10.31
C GLY A 48 4.86 1.04 9.57
N THR A 49 5.37 2.02 8.82
CA THR A 49 4.53 3.02 8.12
C THR A 49 3.80 2.54 6.87
N GLY A 50 3.78 1.24 6.59
CA GLY A 50 2.99 0.66 5.49
C GLY A 50 3.67 0.63 4.10
N LYS A 51 4.95 1.02 3.97
CA LYS A 51 5.71 0.97 2.69
C LYS A 51 5.53 -0.34 1.90
N THR A 52 5.82 -1.48 2.53
CA THR A 52 5.72 -2.80 1.89
C THR A 52 4.28 -3.23 1.67
N THR A 53 3.34 -2.70 2.47
CA THR A 53 1.91 -2.94 2.26
C THR A 53 1.42 -2.19 1.02
N ILE A 54 1.81 -0.92 0.82
CA ILE A 54 1.47 -0.14 -0.37
C ILE A 54 2.04 -0.80 -1.62
N ALA A 55 3.31 -1.18 -1.62
CA ALA A 55 3.94 -1.89 -2.75
C ALA A 55 3.19 -3.17 -3.13
N ARG A 56 2.74 -3.96 -2.13
CA ARG A 56 1.94 -5.17 -2.36
C ARG A 56 0.56 -4.87 -2.93
N LEU A 57 -0.07 -3.76 -2.54
CA LEU A 57 -1.38 -3.35 -3.07
C LEU A 57 -1.28 -2.82 -4.50
N LEU A 58 -0.16 -2.17 -4.85
CA LEU A 58 0.11 -1.68 -6.21
C LEU A 58 0.39 -2.82 -7.20
N ALA A 59 1.01 -3.90 -6.74
CA ALA A 59 1.32 -5.08 -7.55
C ALA A 59 0.13 -6.05 -7.73
N LYS A 60 -1.01 -5.76 -7.12
CA LYS A 60 -2.25 -6.54 -7.22
C LYS A 60 -3.10 -6.02 -8.37
#